data_AF-A0A326GT12-F1
#
_entry.id   AF-A0A326GT12-F1
#
_cell.length_a   1.000
_cell.length_b   1.000
_cell.length_c   1.000
_cell.angle_alpha   90.00
_cell.angle_beta   90.00
_cell.angle_gamma   90.00
#
_symmetry.space_group_name_H-M   'P 1'
#
loop_
_entity.id
_entity.type
_entity.pdbx_description
1 polymer ?
#
loop_
_entity_poly.entity_id
_entity_poly.type
_entity_poly.pdbx_seq_one_letter_code
_entity_poly.pdbx_strand_id
1 'polypeptide(L)'
;MSELKTAPTATTTGTIDTIKDKAATAAHATSDAAHDAAKRASEVAHDASQRAADTIEANPLAVLAGGLALGAVVGALLPRTAQETKALAPLGKKLSAAATAAATTARDVGKEQLAAALPSKDGAKEQLRSVFSNVVQAATDSGKSAIKG
;
A
#
# COMPACT_ATOMS: atom_id res chain seq x y z
N MET A 1 43.24 28.37 -40.19
CA MET A 1 42.11 29.20 -39.72
C MET A 1 40.83 28.62 -40.27
N SER A 2 39.77 28.60 -39.43
CA SER A 2 38.36 28.37 -39.80
C SER A 2 38.03 26.89 -40.12
N GLU A 3 37.02 26.22 -39.54
CA GLU A 3 35.72 26.66 -39.05
C GLU A 3 35.25 25.81 -37.86
N LEU A 4 34.90 26.47 -36.75
CA LEU A 4 34.08 25.87 -35.69
C LEU A 4 32.65 25.76 -36.22
N LYS A 5 32.23 24.54 -36.57
CA LYS A 5 30.85 24.16 -36.86
C LYS A 5 29.99 24.40 -35.61
N THR A 6 29.37 25.57 -35.52
CA THR A 6 28.34 25.91 -34.54
C THR A 6 27.00 25.30 -34.95
N ALA A 7 26.44 24.46 -34.07
CA ALA A 7 25.06 23.98 -34.09
C ALA A 7 24.64 23.65 -32.64
N PRO A 8 23.35 23.61 -32.32
CA PRO A 8 22.53 24.72 -31.86
C PRO A 8 22.20 24.57 -30.37
N THR A 9 22.65 25.50 -29.51
CA THR A 9 22.38 25.46 -28.06
C THR A 9 21.10 26.20 -27.64
N ALA A 10 20.32 26.74 -28.59
CA ALA A 10 19.15 27.57 -28.29
C ALA A 10 17.82 26.79 -28.15
N THR A 11 17.71 25.56 -28.67
CA THR A 11 16.44 24.78 -28.65
C THR A 11 16.28 23.92 -27.39
N THR A 12 17.38 23.62 -26.69
CA THR A 12 17.37 22.73 -25.52
C THR A 12 16.76 23.38 -24.27
N THR A 13 16.98 24.68 -24.06
CA THR A 13 16.50 25.40 -22.86
C THR A 13 14.98 25.51 -22.80
N GLY A 14 14.34 25.95 -23.90
CA GLY A 14 12.88 26.11 -23.94
C GLY A 14 12.10 24.78 -23.79
N THR A 15 12.70 23.68 -24.22
CA THR A 15 12.08 22.34 -24.08
C THR A 15 12.13 21.86 -22.62
N ILE A 16 13.21 22.16 -21.89
CA ILE A 16 13.36 21.79 -20.47
C ILE A 16 12.42 22.62 -19.59
N ASP A 17 12.27 23.93 -19.85
CA ASP A 17 11.33 24.78 -19.10
C ASP A 17 9.88 24.33 -19.29
N THR A 18 9.49 23.99 -20.53
CA THR A 18 8.14 23.50 -20.83
C THR A 18 7.83 22.16 -20.13
N ILE A 19 8.83 21.28 -20.01
CA ILE A 19 8.71 20.01 -19.28
C ILE A 19 8.58 20.27 -17.77
N LYS A 20 9.33 21.25 -17.24
CA LYS A 20 9.29 21.61 -15.83
C LYS A 20 7.95 22.22 -15.42
N ASP A 21 7.38 23.09 -16.24
CA ASP A 21 6.05 23.67 -16.00
C ASP A 21 4.94 22.63 -16.07
N LYS A 22 5.00 21.70 -17.03
CA LYS A 22 4.03 20.59 -17.11
C LYS A 22 4.17 19.63 -15.92
N ALA A 23 5.40 19.35 -15.49
CA ALA A 23 5.66 18.53 -14.31
C ALA A 23 5.19 19.22 -13.03
N ALA A 24 5.44 20.53 -12.88
CA ALA A 24 4.95 21.31 -11.75
C ALA A 24 3.41 21.35 -11.71
N THR A 25 2.76 21.58 -12.85
CA THR A 25 1.29 21.59 -12.95
C THR A 25 0.68 20.22 -12.61
N ALA A 26 1.28 19.12 -13.10
CA ALA A 26 0.86 17.77 -12.77
C ALA A 26 1.13 17.40 -11.30
N ALA A 27 2.23 17.89 -10.73
CA ALA A 27 2.56 17.70 -9.32
C ALA A 27 1.62 18.50 -8.40
N HIS A 28 1.24 19.72 -8.79
CA HIS A 28 0.26 20.52 -8.04
C HIS A 28 -1.12 19.87 -8.07
N ALA A 29 -1.60 19.44 -9.23
CA ALA A 29 -2.90 18.76 -9.34
C ALA A 29 -2.95 17.44 -8.54
N THR A 30 -1.85 16.68 -8.50
CA THR A 30 -1.77 15.46 -7.66
C THR A 30 -1.60 15.79 -6.19
N SER A 31 -0.88 16.86 -5.83
CA SER A 31 -0.76 17.33 -4.46
C SER A 31 -2.09 17.82 -3.88
N ASP A 32 -2.90 18.54 -4.65
CA ASP A 32 -4.20 19.03 -4.20
C ASP A 32 -5.17 17.86 -4.00
N ALA A 33 -5.21 16.93 -4.98
CA ALA A 33 -6.01 15.71 -4.85
C ALA A 33 -5.55 14.84 -3.67
N ALA A 34 -4.25 14.75 -3.41
CA ALA A 34 -3.69 14.02 -2.27
C ALA A 34 -4.01 14.70 -0.94
N HIS A 35 -3.94 16.03 -0.85
CA HIS A 35 -4.33 16.78 0.35
C HIS A 35 -5.82 16.63 0.65
N ASP A 36 -6.68 16.73 -0.36
CA ASP A 36 -8.12 16.54 -0.19
C ASP A 36 -8.46 15.10 0.21
N ALA A 37 -7.79 14.12 -0.39
CA ALA A 37 -7.93 12.72 -0.01
C ALA A 37 -7.44 12.48 1.43
N ALA A 38 -6.31 13.07 1.81
CA ALA A 38 -5.76 12.97 3.16
C ALA A 38 -6.68 13.63 4.20
N LYS A 39 -7.27 14.79 3.88
CA LYS A 39 -8.21 15.48 4.77
C LYS A 39 -9.47 14.64 5.00
N ARG A 40 -10.06 14.09 3.93
CA ARG A 40 -11.21 13.19 4.03
C ARG A 40 -10.87 11.92 4.81
N ALA A 41 -9.71 11.33 4.56
CA ALA A 41 -9.25 10.17 5.32
C ALA A 41 -9.06 10.50 6.79
N SER A 42 -8.55 11.69 7.12
CA SER A 42 -8.37 12.14 8.50
C SER A 42 -9.69 12.39 9.22
N GLU A 43 -10.67 13.02 8.56
CA GLU A 43 -12.03 13.19 9.08
C GLU A 43 -12.70 11.83 9.33
N VAL A 44 -12.65 10.92 8.34
CA VAL A 44 -13.20 9.55 8.48
C VAL A 44 -12.48 8.78 9.57
N ALA A 45 -11.17 8.92 9.72
CA ALA A 45 -10.40 8.27 10.78
C ALA A 45 -10.77 8.82 12.17
N HIS A 46 -11.05 10.12 12.29
CA HIS A 46 -11.48 10.74 13.56
C HIS A 46 -12.88 10.25 13.96
N ASP A 47 -13.77 10.15 12.97
CA ASP A 47 -15.12 9.64 13.14
C ASP A 47 -15.13 8.14 13.43
N ALA A 48 -14.23 7.39 12.80
CA ALA A 48 -14.03 5.97 13.05
C ALA A 48 -13.35 5.73 14.41
N SER A 49 -12.45 6.60 14.87
CA SER A 49 -11.79 6.43 16.18
C SER A 49 -12.75 6.63 17.35
N GLN A 50 -13.67 7.60 17.25
CA GLN A 50 -14.74 7.76 18.24
C GLN A 50 -15.65 6.52 18.29
N ARG A 51 -15.97 5.95 17.12
CA ARG A 51 -16.81 4.74 17.04
C ARG A 51 -16.06 3.46 17.36
N ALA A 52 -14.76 3.40 17.11
CA ALA A 52 -13.93 2.21 17.31
C ALA A 52 -13.91 1.77 18.77
N ALA A 53 -13.98 2.70 19.73
CA ALA A 53 -14.13 2.35 21.14
C ALA A 53 -15.34 1.45 21.37
N ASP A 54 -16.47 1.73 20.70
CA ASP A 54 -17.69 0.94 20.80
C ASP A 54 -17.62 -0.35 19.93
N THR A 55 -16.96 -0.31 18.77
CA THR A 55 -16.89 -1.46 17.86
C THR A 55 -15.89 -2.54 18.27
N ILE A 56 -14.80 -2.16 18.97
CA ILE A 56 -13.78 -3.12 19.45
C ILE A 56 -14.41 -4.09 20.46
N GLU A 57 -15.29 -3.58 21.32
CA GLU A 57 -15.97 -4.38 22.34
C GLU A 57 -17.14 -5.19 21.75
N ALA A 58 -17.82 -4.65 20.73
CA ALA A 58 -18.95 -5.30 20.09
C ALA A 58 -18.57 -6.40 19.08
N ASN A 59 -17.48 -6.23 18.31
CA ASN A 59 -17.10 -7.19 17.27
C ASN A 59 -15.58 -7.19 16.96
N PRO A 60 -14.77 -8.00 17.66
CA PRO A 60 -13.32 -8.06 17.44
C PRO A 60 -12.96 -8.61 16.04
N LEU A 61 -13.82 -9.41 15.41
CA LEU A 61 -13.59 -9.91 14.05
C LEU A 61 -13.76 -8.81 13.01
N ALA A 62 -14.68 -7.87 13.23
CA ALA A 62 -14.86 -6.71 12.35
C ALA A 62 -13.63 -5.80 12.36
N VAL A 63 -12.98 -5.62 13.51
CA VAL A 63 -11.72 -4.87 13.63
C VAL A 63 -10.60 -5.54 12.83
N LEU A 64 -10.46 -6.86 12.96
CA LEU A 64 -9.44 -7.61 12.21
C LEU A 64 -9.70 -7.55 10.70
N ALA A 65 -10.95 -7.77 10.26
CA ALA A 65 -11.33 -7.70 8.85
C ALA A 65 -11.13 -6.28 8.29
N GLY A 66 -11.50 -5.24 9.06
CA GLY A 66 -11.28 -3.84 8.70
C GLY A 66 -9.81 -3.49 8.54
N GLY A 67 -8.95 -3.96 9.47
CA GLY A 67 -7.50 -3.78 9.38
C GLY A 67 -6.89 -4.47 8.17
N LEU A 68 -7.31 -5.69 7.85
CA LEU A 68 -6.84 -6.43 6.67
C LEU A 68 -7.32 -5.77 5.37
N ALA A 69 -8.58 -5.36 5.29
CA ALA A 69 -9.12 -4.69 4.12
C ALA A 69 -8.43 -3.35 3.88
N LEU A 70 -8.26 -2.53 4.91
CA LEU A 70 -7.53 -1.26 4.82
C LEU A 70 -6.07 -1.49 4.43
N GLY A 71 -5.39 -2.44 5.06
CA GLY A 71 -4.02 -2.80 4.73
C GLY A 71 -3.85 -3.29 3.29
N ALA A 72 -4.82 -4.05 2.77
CA ALA A 72 -4.83 -4.52 1.39
C ALA A 72 -5.06 -3.36 0.40
N VAL A 73 -5.99 -2.44 0.70
CA VAL A 73 -6.22 -1.24 -0.13
C VAL A 73 -4.97 -0.37 -0.16
N VAL A 74 -4.39 -0.05 1.00
CA VAL A 74 -3.17 0.75 1.10
C VAL A 74 -2.01 0.05 0.40
N GLY A 75 -1.83 -1.25 0.61
CA GLY A 75 -0.79 -2.05 -0.03
C GLY A 75 -0.95 -2.20 -1.55
N ALA A 76 -2.19 -2.23 -2.06
CA ALA A 76 -2.49 -2.26 -3.49
C ALA A 76 -2.34 -0.89 -4.16
N LEU A 77 -2.65 0.19 -3.44
CA LEU A 77 -2.51 1.57 -3.91
C LEU A 77 -1.07 2.07 -3.85
N LEU A 78 -0.21 1.51 -2.99
CA LEU A 78 1.25 1.72 -3.00
C LEU A 78 1.82 1.06 -4.26
N PRO A 79 2.11 1.82 -5.35
CA PRO A 79 2.56 1.23 -6.59
C PRO A 79 3.98 0.72 -6.38
N ARG A 80 4.26 -0.55 -6.68
CA ARG A 80 5.64 -1.04 -6.80
C ARG A 80 6.28 -0.43 -8.04
N THR A 81 6.92 0.71 -7.85
CA THR A 81 7.69 1.42 -8.86
C THR A 81 9.05 0.73 -9.03
N ALA A 82 9.12 -0.22 -9.96
CA ALA A 82 10.39 -0.81 -10.41
C ALA A 82 11.40 0.25 -10.91
N GLN A 83 10.90 1.42 -11.33
CA GLN A 83 11.69 2.57 -11.76
C GLN A 83 12.22 3.43 -10.59
N GLU A 84 11.51 3.54 -9.46
CA GLU A 84 12.02 4.20 -8.25
C GLU A 84 13.01 3.31 -7.50
N THR A 85 12.95 1.98 -7.66
CA THR A 85 13.89 1.03 -7.03
C THR A 85 15.35 1.28 -7.47
N LYS A 86 15.57 1.93 -8.61
CA LYS A 86 16.91 2.25 -9.14
C LYS A 86 17.44 3.61 -8.65
N ALA A 87 16.56 4.60 -8.44
CA ALA A 87 16.91 5.95 -7.97
C ALA A 87 16.80 6.10 -6.43
N LEU A 88 15.87 5.38 -5.80
CA LEU A 88 15.62 5.32 -4.35
C LEU A 88 16.08 3.98 -3.74
N ALA A 89 16.96 3.23 -4.42
CA ALA A 89 17.45 1.92 -3.97
C ALA A 89 17.79 1.81 -2.46
N PRO A 90 18.51 2.76 -1.82
CA PRO A 90 18.76 2.70 -0.38
C PRO A 90 17.51 2.97 0.47
N LEU A 91 16.60 3.83 0.02
CA LEU A 91 15.36 4.17 0.72
C LEU A 91 14.34 3.02 0.63
N GLY A 92 14.20 2.42 -0.54
CA GLY A 92 13.36 1.24 -0.75
C GLY A 92 13.83 0.02 0.03
N LYS A 93 15.16 -0.19 0.14
CA LYS A 93 15.74 -1.23 1.01
C LYS A 93 15.43 -0.99 2.49
N LYS A 94 15.54 0.25 2.97
CA LYS A 94 15.22 0.61 4.36
C LYS A 94 13.72 0.45 4.66
N LEU A 95 12.86 0.90 3.75
CA LEU A 95 11.42 0.75 3.89
C LEU A 95 10.99 -0.72 3.86
N SER A 96 11.54 -1.51 2.93
CA SER A 96 11.27 -2.95 2.87
C SER A 96 11.81 -3.68 4.10
N ALA A 97 13.00 -3.31 4.58
CA ALA A 97 13.54 -3.88 5.82
C ALA A 97 12.67 -3.53 7.02
N ALA A 98 12.20 -2.28 7.13
CA ALA A 98 11.29 -1.84 8.18
C ALA A 98 9.94 -2.56 8.11
N ALA A 99 9.37 -2.71 6.91
CA ALA A 99 8.11 -3.43 6.69
C ALA A 99 8.26 -4.93 7.06
N THR A 100 9.34 -5.57 6.63
CA THR A 100 9.63 -6.98 6.98
C THR A 100 9.88 -7.15 8.48
N ALA A 101 10.62 -6.23 9.11
CA ALA A 101 10.86 -6.25 10.55
C ALA A 101 9.54 -6.10 11.32
N ALA A 102 8.73 -5.10 11.00
CA ALA A 102 7.43 -4.89 11.62
C ALA A 102 6.50 -6.10 11.42
N ALA A 103 6.44 -6.67 10.21
CA ALA A 103 5.65 -7.86 9.94
C ALA A 103 6.11 -9.09 10.72
N THR A 104 7.43 -9.23 10.92
CA THR A 104 8.01 -10.31 11.72
C THR A 104 7.68 -10.12 13.19
N THR A 105 7.90 -8.92 13.73
CA THR A 105 7.54 -8.57 15.12
C THR A 105 6.05 -8.78 15.38
N ALA A 106 5.16 -8.29 14.51
CA ALA A 106 3.73 -8.49 14.65
C ALA A 106 3.34 -9.97 14.62
N ARG A 107 3.96 -10.77 13.74
CA ARG A 107 3.75 -12.22 13.71
C ARG A 107 4.21 -12.90 14.99
N ASP A 108 5.35 -12.49 15.55
CA ASP A 108 5.91 -13.14 16.73
C ASP A 108 5.11 -12.77 17.99
N VAL A 109 4.80 -11.49 18.20
CA VAL A 109 3.88 -11.04 19.26
C VAL A 109 2.51 -11.72 19.12
N GLY A 110 1.99 -11.80 17.89
CA GLY A 110 0.72 -12.47 17.62
C GLY A 110 0.76 -13.97 17.96
N LYS A 111 1.84 -14.68 17.61
CA LYS A 111 2.02 -16.09 17.99
C LYS A 111 2.14 -16.28 19.50
N GLU A 112 2.80 -15.37 20.19
CA GLU A 112 3.03 -15.45 21.64
C GLU A 112 1.72 -15.22 22.41
N GLN A 113 0.98 -14.17 22.05
CA GLN A 113 -0.36 -13.90 22.59
C GLN A 113 -1.34 -15.03 22.23
N LEU A 114 -1.27 -15.57 21.02
CA LEU A 114 -2.10 -16.71 20.61
C LEU A 114 -1.70 -17.99 21.34
N ALA A 115 -0.43 -18.26 21.57
CA ALA A 115 0.01 -19.42 22.35
C ALA A 115 -0.41 -19.31 23.83
N ALA A 116 -0.46 -18.10 24.38
CA ALA A 116 -0.96 -17.83 25.73
C ALA A 116 -2.49 -17.93 25.83
N ALA A 117 -3.22 -17.48 24.81
CA ALA A 117 -4.68 -17.42 24.81
C ALA A 117 -5.37 -18.68 24.26
N LEU A 118 -4.67 -19.52 23.49
CA LEU A 118 -5.29 -20.62 22.75
C LEU A 118 -4.88 -21.99 23.31
N PRO A 119 -5.84 -22.80 23.82
CA PRO A 119 -5.55 -24.12 24.38
C PRO A 119 -5.06 -25.17 23.36
N SER A 120 -5.20 -24.92 22.06
CA SER A 120 -4.86 -25.90 21.01
C SER A 120 -4.36 -25.22 19.72
N LYS A 121 -3.06 -25.31 19.46
CA LYS A 121 -2.38 -24.72 18.29
C LYS A 121 -2.87 -25.27 16.95
N ASP A 122 -3.36 -26.51 16.95
CA ASP A 122 -3.82 -27.21 15.74
C ASP A 122 -5.19 -26.71 15.26
N GLY A 123 -6.11 -26.41 16.19
CA GLY A 123 -7.45 -25.91 15.86
C GLY A 123 -7.43 -24.55 15.15
N ALA A 124 -6.63 -23.60 15.64
CA ALA A 124 -6.49 -22.30 14.96
C ALA A 124 -5.79 -22.41 13.61
N LYS A 125 -4.80 -23.30 13.48
CA LYS A 125 -4.10 -23.49 12.22
C LYS A 125 -5.03 -24.08 11.16
N GLU A 126 -5.90 -25.00 11.55
CA GLU A 126 -6.90 -25.60 10.66
C GLU A 126 -7.98 -24.60 10.26
N GLN A 127 -8.49 -23.81 11.22
CA GLN A 127 -9.42 -22.73 10.93
C GLN A 127 -8.81 -21.72 9.95
N LEU A 128 -7.61 -21.21 10.22
CA LEU A 128 -6.89 -20.29 9.33
C LEU A 128 -6.68 -20.89 7.93
N ARG A 129 -6.30 -22.17 7.85
CA ARG A 129 -6.15 -22.88 6.57
C ARG A 129 -7.46 -23.00 5.82
N SER A 130 -8.55 -23.33 6.51
CA SER A 130 -9.87 -23.45 5.92
C SER A 130 -10.35 -22.11 5.37
N VAL A 131 -10.24 -21.00 6.14
CA VAL A 131 -10.64 -19.67 5.63
C VAL A 131 -9.78 -19.27 4.43
N PHE A 132 -8.46 -19.48 4.51
CA PHE A 132 -7.56 -19.17 3.42
C PHE A 132 -7.84 -20.02 2.17
N SER A 133 -8.07 -21.32 2.33
CA SER A 133 -8.42 -22.22 1.22
C SER A 133 -9.75 -21.81 0.60
N ASN A 134 -10.77 -21.49 1.39
CA ASN A 134 -12.08 -21.05 0.89
C ASN A 134 -11.96 -19.75 0.10
N VAL A 135 -11.15 -18.79 0.55
CA VAL A 135 -10.88 -17.54 -0.17
C VAL A 135 -10.12 -17.81 -1.48
N VAL A 136 -9.06 -18.63 -1.45
CA VAL A 136 -8.29 -18.99 -2.65
C VAL A 136 -9.14 -19.76 -3.67
N GLN A 137 -9.99 -20.66 -3.19
CA GLN A 137 -10.89 -21.47 -4.01
C GLN A 137 -12.00 -20.61 -4.61
N ALA A 138 -12.63 -19.73 -3.81
CA ALA A 138 -13.60 -18.75 -4.31
C ALA A 138 -12.97 -17.79 -5.33
N ALA A 139 -11.74 -17.32 -5.12
CA ALA A 139 -11.01 -16.48 -6.07
C ALA A 139 -10.65 -17.25 -7.36
N THR A 140 -10.29 -18.53 -7.26
CA THR A 140 -9.98 -19.40 -8.41
C THR A 140 -11.24 -19.72 -9.22
N ASP A 141 -12.36 -20.00 -8.56
CA ASP A 141 -13.64 -20.32 -9.20
C ASP A 141 -14.29 -19.08 -9.83
N SER A 142 -14.18 -17.93 -9.15
CA SER A 142 -14.62 -16.62 -9.68
C SER A 142 -13.71 -16.15 -10.82
N GLY A 143 -12.40 -16.41 -10.72
CA GLY A 143 -11.44 -16.17 -11.79
C GLY A 143 -11.75 -17.01 -13.03
N LYS A 144 -12.00 -18.31 -12.88
CA LYS A 144 -12.39 -19.17 -14.02
C LYS A 144 -13.72 -18.79 -14.67
N SER A 145 -14.67 -18.21 -13.93
CA SER A 145 -15.91 -17.66 -14.51
C SER A 145 -15.71 -16.30 -15.18
N ALA A 146 -14.86 -15.42 -14.63
CA ALA A 146 -14.58 -14.11 -15.20
C ALA A 146 -13.70 -14.14 -16.45
N ILE A 147 -12.92 -15.21 -16.66
CA ILE A 147 -12.06 -15.39 -17.85
C ILE A 147 -12.83 -16.06 -19.02
N LYS A 148 -14.06 -16.55 -18.79
CA LYS A 148 -14.91 -17.20 -19.81
C LYS A 148 -16.14 -16.36 -20.20
N GLY A 149 -16.30 -15.16 -19.63
CA GLY A 149 -17.32 -14.16 -19.99
C GLY A 149 -16.81 -13.14 -20.99
#